data_AF-A0A6J7NYQ7-F1
#
_entry.id   AF-A0A6J7NYQ7-F1
#
_cell.length_a   1.000
_cell.length_b   1.000
_cell.length_c   1.000
_cell.angle_alpha   90.00
_cell.angle_beta   90.00
_cell.angle_gamma   90.00
#
_symmetry.space_group_name_H-M   'P 1'
#
loop_
_entity.id
_entity.type
_entity.pdbx_description
1 polymer ?
#
loop_
_entity_poly.entity_id
_entity_poly.type
_entity_poly.pdbx_seq_one_letter_code
_entity_poly.pdbx_strand_id
1 'polypeptide(L)'
;MLFIAHDLAVVKNVSDRVAVMYLGKLCEVGNPDALYSTPAHPYTKTLLDSIPHPDPDAPKGDFAGLSGEIPSPVAPPSGCRFRTRCPNAQELCAQVEPVMTAVGEDHYVACHFPLQGTPVTI
;
A
#
# COMPACT_ATOMS: atom_id res chain seq x y z
N MET A 1 -13.17 -10.13 -14.97
CA MET A 1 -12.15 -11.14 -14.59
C MET A 1 -11.60 -10.77 -13.22
N LEU A 2 -11.32 -11.74 -12.34
CA LEU A 2 -10.62 -11.50 -11.08
C LEU A 2 -9.27 -12.21 -11.15
N PHE A 3 -8.18 -11.45 -11.02
CA PHE A 3 -6.82 -11.95 -11.07
C PHE A 3 -6.11 -11.63 -9.75
N ILE A 4 -5.46 -12.63 -9.14
CA ILE A 4 -4.77 -12.51 -7.86
C ILE A 4 -3.31 -12.86 -8.06
N ALA A 5 -2.42 -11.92 -7.78
CA ALA A 5 -0.98 -12.10 -7.85
C ALA A 5 -0.28 -11.34 -6.73
N HIS A 6 0.98 -11.69 -6.46
CA HIS A 6 1.83 -11.03 -5.47
C HIS A 6 2.75 -9.97 -6.08
N ASP A 7 2.86 -9.94 -7.41
CA ASP A 7 3.76 -9.05 -8.14
C ASP A 7 2.94 -7.96 -8.83
N LEU A 8 3.14 -6.72 -8.37
CA LEU A 8 2.51 -5.55 -8.97
C LEU A 8 2.94 -5.40 -10.44
N ALA A 9 4.20 -5.65 -10.81
CA ALA A 9 4.67 -5.48 -12.19
C ALA A 9 3.82 -6.26 -13.22
N VAL A 10 3.28 -7.41 -12.84
CA VAL A 10 2.37 -8.21 -13.67
C VAL A 10 0.95 -7.66 -13.66
N VAL A 11 0.42 -7.33 -12.48
CA VAL A 11 -0.99 -6.94 -12.29
C VAL A 11 -1.35 -5.69 -13.11
N LYS A 12 -0.41 -4.75 -13.28
CA LYS A 12 -0.59 -3.52 -14.08
C LYS A 12 -1.11 -3.79 -15.49
N ASN A 13 -0.58 -4.82 -16.15
CA ASN A 13 -0.82 -5.08 -17.58
C ASN A 13 -2.08 -5.91 -17.86
N VAL A 14 -2.68 -6.47 -16.81
CA VAL A 14 -3.76 -7.47 -16.92
C VAL A 14 -5.10 -6.95 -16.36
N SER A 15 -5.07 -5.87 -15.60
CA SER A 15 -6.22 -5.42 -14.80
C SER A 15 -6.60 -3.98 -15.10
N ASP A 16 -7.90 -3.69 -15.21
CA ASP A 16 -8.41 -2.32 -15.32
C ASP A 16 -8.40 -1.57 -13.97
N ARG A 17 -8.45 -2.33 -12.88
CA ARG A 17 -8.40 -1.84 -11.49
C ARG A 17 -7.54 -2.77 -10.65
N VAL A 18 -6.76 -2.20 -9.75
CA VAL A 18 -5.85 -2.93 -8.86
C VAL A 18 -6.28 -2.70 -7.42
N ALA A 19 -6.34 -3.78 -6.65
CA ALA A 19 -6.61 -3.74 -5.22
C ALA A 19 -5.43 -4.34 -4.46
N VAL A 20 -4.80 -3.54 -3.60
CA VAL A 20 -3.69 -3.94 -2.75
C VAL A 20 -4.22 -4.35 -1.39
N MET A 21 -3.78 -5.52 -0.90
CA MET A 21 -4.22 -6.06 0.38
C MET A 21 -3.05 -6.36 1.30
N TYR A 22 -3.22 -6.15 2.61
CA TYR A 22 -2.28 -6.57 3.65
C TYR A 22 -3.00 -7.28 4.79
N LEU A 23 -2.55 -8.49 5.11
CA LEU A 23 -3.15 -9.35 6.14
C LEU A 23 -4.68 -9.39 6.06
N GLY A 24 -5.26 -9.59 4.87
CA GLY A 24 -6.71 -9.72 4.68
C GLY A 24 -7.52 -8.41 4.75
N LYS A 25 -6.88 -7.25 4.71
CA LYS A 25 -7.55 -5.94 4.59
C LYS A 25 -7.14 -5.25 3.30
N LEU A 26 -8.10 -4.57 2.66
CA LEU A 26 -7.81 -3.70 1.52
C LEU A 26 -7.09 -2.45 2.02
N CYS A 27 -5.91 -2.19 1.46
CA CYS A 27 -5.09 -1.02 1.78
C CYS A 27 -5.32 0.11 0.78
N GLU A 28 -5.45 -0.23 -0.50
CA GLU A 28 -5.54 0.74 -1.58
C GLU A 28 -6.21 0.12 -2.81
N VAL A 29 -7.02 0.89 -3.52
CA VAL A 29 -7.70 0.47 -4.75
C VAL A 29 -7.68 1.61 -5.75
N GLY A 30 -7.30 1.35 -6.99
CA GLY A 30 -7.50 2.31 -8.06
C GLY A 30 -7.11 1.81 -9.44
N ASN A 31 -7.19 2.70 -10.43
CA ASN A 31 -6.66 2.43 -11.76
C ASN A 31 -5.14 2.14 -11.67
N PRO A 32 -4.61 1.16 -12.44
CA PRO A 32 -3.19 0.85 -12.47
C PRO A 32 -2.28 2.07 -12.70
N ASP A 33 -2.64 3.02 -13.56
CA ASP A 33 -1.74 4.15 -13.81
C ASP A 33 -1.61 5.05 -12.57
N ALA A 34 -2.73 5.42 -11.94
CA ALA A 34 -2.75 6.24 -10.74
C ALA A 34 -2.06 5.55 -9.54
N LEU A 35 -2.28 4.24 -9.36
CA LEU A 35 -1.70 3.50 -8.26
C LEU A 35 -0.17 3.40 -8.38
N TYR A 36 0.38 3.39 -9.60
CA TYR A 36 1.82 3.24 -9.85
C TYR A 36 2.53 4.59 -9.91
N SER A 37 1.87 5.63 -10.44
CA SER A 37 2.44 6.98 -10.45
C SER A 37 2.38 7.64 -9.07
N THR A 38 1.29 7.40 -8.35
CA THR A 38 0.90 8.19 -7.20
C THR A 38 0.33 7.33 -6.06
N PRO A 39 1.05 6.28 -5.60
CA PRO A 39 0.56 5.40 -4.53
C PRO A 39 0.32 6.20 -3.25
N ALA A 40 -0.86 6.00 -2.65
CA ALA A 40 -1.30 6.71 -1.45
C ALA A 40 -0.97 5.95 -0.17
N HIS A 41 -1.01 4.61 -0.17
CA HIS A 41 -0.71 3.82 1.03
C HIS A 41 0.81 3.56 1.14
N PRO A 42 1.44 3.78 2.31
CA PRO A 42 2.88 3.51 2.50
C PRO A 42 3.30 2.08 2.14
N TYR A 43 2.42 1.11 2.38
CA TYR A 43 2.60 -0.28 1.94
C TYR A 43 2.68 -0.42 0.41
N THR A 44 1.76 0.18 -0.34
CA THR A 44 1.76 0.14 -1.82
C THR A 44 3.03 0.76 -2.38
N LYS A 45 3.43 1.94 -1.86
CA LYS A 45 4.68 2.59 -2.23
C LYS A 45 5.88 1.67 -2.03
N THR A 46 5.94 0.99 -0.88
CA THR A 46 7.00 0.03 -0.58
C THR A 46 6.99 -1.14 -1.58
N LEU A 47 5.83 -1.70 -1.91
CA LEU A 47 5.73 -2.77 -2.91
C LEU A 47 6.28 -2.32 -4.27
N LEU A 48 5.91 -1.12 -4.71
CA LEU A 48 6.40 -0.53 -5.96
C LEU A 48 7.91 -0.29 -5.93
N ASP A 49 8.44 0.22 -4.82
CA ASP A 49 9.89 0.47 -4.65
C ASP A 49 10.72 -0.81 -4.62
N SER A 50 10.09 -1.95 -4.33
CA SER A 50 10.74 -3.26 -4.36
C SER A 50 10.84 -3.86 -5.76
N ILE A 51 10.18 -3.27 -6.77
CA ILE A 51 10.22 -3.74 -8.16
C ILE A 51 11.62 -3.42 -8.74
N PRO A 52 12.38 -4.43 -9.18
CA PRO A 52 13.70 -4.20 -9.76
C PRO A 52 13.64 -3.33 -11.03
N HIS A 53 14.55 -2.37 -11.16
CA HIS A 53 14.74 -1.68 -12.42
C HIS A 53 15.41 -2.61 -13.45
N PRO A 54 14.90 -2.70 -14.70
CA PRO A 54 15.48 -3.56 -15.74
C PRO A 54 16.89 -3.13 -16.17
N ASP A 55 17.18 -1.83 -16.03
CA ASP A 55 18.45 -1.25 -16.40
C ASP A 55 19.47 -1.43 -15.26
N PRO A 56 20.55 -2.21 -15.46
CA PRO A 56 21.57 -2.44 -14.44
C PRO A 56 22.37 -1.18 -14.07
N ASP A 57 22.36 -0.15 -14.94
CA ASP A 57 23.04 1.13 -14.71
C ASP A 57 22.11 2.18 -14.08
N ALA A 58 20.82 1.86 -13.91
CA ALA A 58 19.89 2.72 -13.21
C ALA A 58 20.35 2.91 -11.75
N PRO A 59 20.17 4.12 -11.17
CA PRO A 59 20.43 4.32 -9.76
C PRO A 59 19.64 3.29 -8.95
N LYS A 60 20.33 2.52 -8.10
CA LYS A 60 19.64 1.71 -7.10
C LYS A 60 18.87 2.70 -6.22
N GLY A 61 17.54 2.67 -6.28
CA GLY A 61 16.72 3.50 -5.41
C GLY A 61 17.06 3.25 -3.94
N ASP A 62 16.85 4.25 -3.09
CA ASP A 62 17.09 4.18 -1.63
C ASP A 62 16.06 3.28 -0.91
N PHE A 63 15.74 2.11 -1.47
CA PHE A 63 14.83 1.16 -0.87
C PHE A 63 15.54 0.38 0.24
N ALA A 64 15.40 0.84 1.47
CA ALA A 64 15.95 0.18 2.66
C ALA A 64 15.19 -1.11 3.08
N GLY A 65 14.14 -1.49 2.35
CA GLY A 65 13.26 -2.60 2.71
C GLY A 65 12.32 -2.26 3.87
N LEU A 66 11.28 -3.08 4.05
CA LEU A 66 10.45 -3.02 5.26
C LEU A 66 11.20 -3.63 6.43
N SER A 67 11.29 -2.89 7.53
CA SER A 67 11.79 -3.41 8.80
C SER A 67 10.72 -4.25 9.50
N GLY A 68 11.19 -5.15 10.38
CA GLY A 68 10.33 -6.00 11.20
C GLY A 68 9.76 -7.23 10.47
N GLU A 69 9.30 -8.19 11.28
CA GLU A 69 8.67 -9.42 10.80
C GLU A 69 7.21 -9.23 10.40
N ILE A 70 6.71 -10.11 9.53
CA ILE A 70 5.30 -10.15 9.16
C ILE A 70 4.48 -10.67 10.35
N PRO A 71 3.49 -9.91 10.87
CA PRO A 71 2.65 -10.37 11.96
C PRO A 71 1.82 -11.61 11.60
N SER A 72 1.42 -12.36 12.62
CA SER A 72 0.54 -13.52 12.45
C SER A 72 -0.83 -13.09 11.90
N PRO A 73 -1.35 -13.74 10.84
CA PRO A 73 -2.72 -13.52 10.36
C PRO A 73 -3.80 -13.93 11.35
N VAL A 74 -3.50 -14.84 12.30
CA VAL A 74 -4.44 -15.35 13.31
C VAL A 74 -4.66 -14.35 14.43
N ALA A 75 -3.63 -13.57 14.77
CA ALA A 75 -3.67 -12.52 15.79
C ALA A 75 -3.13 -11.21 15.18
N PRO A 76 -3.86 -10.59 14.25
CA PRO A 76 -3.38 -9.42 13.54
C PRO A 76 -3.25 -8.22 14.49
N PRO A 77 -2.39 -7.24 14.16
CA PRO A 77 -2.33 -5.99 14.92
C PRO A 77 -3.70 -5.28 14.95
N SER A 78 -4.05 -4.69 16.09
CA SER A 78 -5.20 -3.78 16.24
C SER A 78 -5.20 -2.59 15.25
N GLY A 79 -6.32 -1.88 15.10
CA GLY A 79 -6.37 -0.72 14.20
C GLY A 79 -5.85 -1.02 12.78
N CYS A 80 -4.87 -0.26 12.30
CA CYS A 80 -4.18 -0.51 11.04
C CYS A 80 -3.26 -1.75 11.13
N ARG A 81 -3.56 -2.78 10.32
CA ARG A 81 -2.78 -4.03 10.28
C ARG A 81 -1.33 -3.85 9.82
N PHE A 82 -1.04 -2.79 9.06
CA PHE A 82 0.31 -2.49 8.56
C PHE A 82 1.16 -1.68 9.55
N ARG A 83 0.59 -1.17 10.67
CA ARG A 83 1.28 -0.22 11.55
C ARG A 83 2.65 -0.68 12.08
N THR A 84 2.85 -1.97 12.28
CA THR A 84 4.08 -2.52 12.87
C THR A 84 5.26 -2.49 11.91
N ARG A 85 5.00 -2.26 10.61
CA ARG A 85 6.00 -2.18 9.54
C ARG A 85 5.90 -0.88 8.75
N CYS A 86 4.94 -0.01 9.11
CA CYS A 86 4.71 1.25 8.42
C CYS A 86 5.70 2.30 8.93
N PRO A 87 6.52 2.92 8.05
CA PRO A 87 7.42 3.99 8.46
C PRO A 87 6.68 5.25 8.93
N ASN A 88 5.40 5.40 8.55
CA ASN A 88 4.55 6.55 8.89
C ASN A 88 3.54 6.22 10.01
N ALA A 89 3.74 5.12 10.75
CA ALA A 89 2.84 4.75 11.84
C ALA A 89 2.81 5.82 12.94
N GLN A 90 1.61 6.14 13.41
CA GLN A 90 1.39 7.00 14.58
C GLN A 90 0.42 6.31 15.55
N GLU A 91 0.19 6.93 16.70
CA GLU A 91 -0.65 6.39 17.77
C GLU A 91 -2.06 5.99 17.28
N LEU A 92 -2.68 6.83 16.44
CA LEU A 92 -4.00 6.56 15.88
C LEU A 92 -4.07 5.22 15.11
N CYS A 93 -2.98 4.85 14.43
CA CYS A 93 -2.90 3.60 13.68
C CYS A 93 -3.00 2.36 14.58
N ALA A 94 -2.68 2.46 15.87
CA ALA A 94 -2.84 1.36 16.83
C ALA A 94 -4.27 1.23 17.36
N GLN A 95 -5.00 2.34 17.40
CA GLN A 95 -6.29 2.46 18.08
C GLN A 95 -7.47 2.24 17.14
N VAL A 96 -7.41 2.81 15.92
CA VAL A 96 -8.54 2.85 14.99
C VAL A 96 -8.19 2.16 13.68
N GLU A 97 -9.08 1.31 13.18
CA GLU A 97 -8.95 0.72 11.84
C GLU A 97 -9.23 1.80 10.79
N PRO A 98 -8.30 2.06 9.84
CA PRO A 98 -8.54 3.06 8.81
C PRO A 98 -9.66 2.59 7.88
N VAL A 99 -10.58 3.50 7.57
CA VAL A 99 -11.65 3.28 6.59
C VAL A 99 -11.19 3.69 5.20
N MET A 100 -11.78 3.06 4.19
CA MET A 100 -11.49 3.38 2.79
C MET A 100 -12.02 4.78 2.46
N THR A 101 -11.14 5.66 2.00
CA THR A 101 -11.45 7.06 1.64
C THR A 101 -10.92 7.38 0.25
N ALA A 102 -11.59 8.29 -0.46
CA ALA A 102 -11.15 8.72 -1.79
C ALA A 102 -9.96 9.69 -1.65
N VAL A 103 -8.91 9.45 -2.44
CA VAL A 103 -7.73 10.33 -2.57
C VAL A 103 -7.58 10.91 -3.98
N GLY A 104 -8.41 10.46 -4.91
CA GLY A 104 -8.49 10.92 -6.28
C GLY A 104 -9.71 10.34 -6.99
N GLU A 105 -9.77 10.51 -8.31
CA GLU A 105 -10.81 9.90 -9.14
C GLU A 105 -10.56 8.38 -9.28
N ASP A 106 -11.55 7.57 -8.90
CA ASP A 106 -11.45 6.10 -8.79
C ASP A 106 -10.19 5.61 -8.06
N HIS A 107 -9.72 6.36 -7.06
CA HIS A 107 -8.55 6.01 -6.25
C HIS A 107 -8.87 6.18 -4.77
N TYR A 108 -8.78 5.06 -4.05
CA TYR A 108 -9.18 4.94 -2.66
C TYR A 108 -8.08 4.33 -1.80
N VAL A 109 -7.98 4.79 -0.57
CA VAL A 109 -6.99 4.32 0.40
C VAL A 109 -7.60 4.12 1.78
N ALA A 110 -7.20 3.05 2.46
CA ALA A 110 -7.47 2.83 3.87
C ALA A 110 -6.22 3.20 4.68
N CYS A 111 -6.00 4.50 4.89
CA CYS A 111 -4.86 5.02 5.65
C CYS A 111 -5.24 6.30 6.41
N HIS A 112 -4.81 6.44 7.65
CA HIS A 112 -4.98 7.69 8.42
C HIS A 112 -4.03 8.80 7.94
N PHE A 113 -2.84 8.41 7.48
CA PHE A 113 -1.77 9.31 7.05
C PHE A 113 -1.28 8.91 5.65
N PRO A 114 -2.11 9.09 4.61
CA PRO A 114 -1.74 8.71 3.27
C PRO A 114 -0.59 9.60 2.75
N LEU A 115 0.21 9.05 1.83
CA LEU A 115 1.27 9.80 1.16
C LEU A 115 0.71 10.88 0.22
N GLN A 116 -0.53 10.70 -0.23
CA GLN A 116 -1.27 11.62 -1.09
C GLN A 116 -2.70 11.81 -0.61
N GLY A 117 -3.26 13.01 -0.83
CA GLY A 117 -4.58 13.38 -0.35
C GLY A 117 -4.56 13.98 1.07
N THR A 118 -5.74 14.40 1.55
CA THR A 118 -5.88 15.02 2.86
C THR A 118 -5.95 13.95 3.95
N PRO A 119 -5.23 14.08 5.08
CA PRO A 119 -5.34 13.17 6.22
C PRO A 119 -6.79 13.05 6.70
N VAL A 120 -7.21 11.84 7.05
CA VAL A 120 -8.55 11.59 7.55
C VAL A 120 -8.69 12.26 8.93
N THR A 121 -9.62 13.19 9.05
CA THR A 121 -9.99 13.78 10.35
C THR A 121 -11.10 12.93 10.95
N ILE A 122 -10.78 12.20 12.02
CA ILE A 122 -11.73 11.44 12.84
C ILE A 122 -12.40 12.33 13.89
#